data_AF-A0A5M9JH11-F1
#
_entry.id   AF-A0A5M9JH11-F1
#
_cell.length_a   1.000
_cell.length_b   1.000
_cell.length_c   1.000
_cell.angle_alpha   90.00
_cell.angle_beta   90.00
_cell.angle_gamma   90.00
#
_symmetry.space_group_name_H-M   'P 1'
#
loop_
_entity.id
_entity.type
_entity.pdbx_description
1 polymer ?
#
loop_
_entity_poly.entity_id
_entity_poly.type
_entity_poly.pdbx_seq_one_letter_code
_entity_poly.pdbx_strand_id
1 'polypeptide(L)'
;MMQSIYKKAQRVILWLGPAKDDSDLAMEILELMKATNMGERRMVECQTRSRKAWRAALLAFCQRSYWHRVWIMQEICLGQEYFVHCGSKSISGNTFDECFKELARARDHGDAWNDMITETLAVRHITMFRYWAQRGQLFRLGKCLDICLDGFIATEPRDFIYGIRGIASDCGNDELVPDYEISLKALFFDSIPILTRANSSPVHVISKLAKKLDLTEDDDVQLCLSRMERLNSEVRKSERTYQEDYPAGMRKRLQRRNMMTGSEKGGKKNLEWQLDLDEPDEQIS
;
A
#
# COMPACT_ATOMS: atom_id res chain seq x y z
N MET A 1 4.38 -12.54 -18.96
CA MET A 1 4.82 -11.23 -18.43
C MET A 1 5.53 -11.41 -17.09
N MET A 2 6.35 -10.45 -16.63
CA MET A 2 7.10 -10.44 -15.36
C MET A 2 6.33 -11.00 -14.14
N GLN A 3 5.06 -10.62 -13.96
CA GLN A 3 4.19 -11.17 -12.91
C GLN A 3 4.18 -12.70 -12.87
N SER A 4 4.08 -13.35 -14.05
CA SER A 4 4.06 -14.80 -14.19
C SER A 4 5.40 -15.44 -13.84
N ILE A 5 6.51 -14.74 -14.10
CA ILE A 5 7.86 -15.23 -13.78
C ILE A 5 8.00 -15.31 -12.26
N TYR A 6 7.70 -14.24 -11.54
CA TYR A 6 7.83 -14.22 -10.07
C TYR A 6 6.87 -15.19 -9.39
N LYS A 7 5.60 -15.29 -9.84
CA LYS A 7 4.63 -16.27 -9.29
C LYS A 7 5.09 -17.72 -9.45
N LYS A 8 5.75 -18.04 -10.57
CA LYS A 8 6.21 -19.40 -10.88
C LYS A 8 7.62 -19.70 -10.38
N ALA A 9 8.40 -18.67 -10.02
CA ALA A 9 9.73 -18.85 -9.50
C ALA A 9 9.69 -19.59 -8.16
N GLN A 10 10.54 -20.62 -8.03
CA GLN A 10 10.72 -21.30 -6.75
C GLN A 10 11.31 -20.33 -5.71
N ARG A 11 12.28 -19.51 -6.13
CA ARG A 11 12.94 -18.51 -5.29
C ARG A 11 13.27 -17.27 -6.10
N VAL A 12 13.13 -16.11 -5.48
CA VAL A 12 13.54 -14.82 -6.02
C VAL A 12 14.80 -14.33 -5.31
N ILE A 13 15.82 -13.94 -6.07
CA ILE A 13 17.07 -13.44 -5.51
C ILE A 13 17.09 -11.91 -5.59
N LEU A 14 17.17 -11.25 -4.44
CA LEU A 14 17.33 -9.80 -4.34
C LEU A 14 18.81 -9.48 -4.15
N TRP A 15 19.48 -9.03 -5.21
CA TRP A 15 20.91 -8.70 -5.18
C TRP A 15 21.14 -7.22 -4.89
N LEU A 16 21.49 -6.88 -3.66
CA LEU A 16 21.70 -5.49 -3.22
C LEU A 16 23.03 -4.88 -3.69
N GLY A 17 23.89 -5.66 -4.34
CA GLY A 17 25.22 -5.25 -4.78
C GLY A 17 26.36 -5.82 -3.92
N PRO A 18 27.61 -5.38 -4.19
CA PRO A 18 28.79 -5.78 -3.43
C PRO A 18 28.70 -5.41 -1.94
N ALA A 19 29.51 -6.09 -1.12
CA ALA A 19 29.64 -5.74 0.28
C ALA A 19 30.22 -4.32 0.44
N LYS A 20 29.54 -3.47 1.19
CA LYS A 20 29.90 -2.07 1.44
C LYS A 20 29.16 -1.54 2.68
N ASP A 21 29.59 -0.42 3.25
CA ASP A 21 28.84 0.32 4.28
C ASP A 21 28.35 -0.59 5.42
N ASP A 22 29.24 -1.48 5.87
CA ASP A 22 28.98 -2.49 6.90
C ASP A 22 27.79 -3.43 6.61
N SER A 23 27.53 -3.74 5.33
CA SER A 23 26.49 -4.71 4.91
C SER A 23 26.64 -6.07 5.57
N ASP A 24 27.88 -6.53 5.73
CA ASP A 24 28.16 -7.84 6.31
C ASP A 24 27.76 -7.88 7.78
N LEU A 25 28.02 -6.78 8.50
CA LEU A 25 27.57 -6.59 9.87
C LEU A 25 26.04 -6.54 9.91
N ALA A 26 25.38 -5.78 9.02
CA ALA A 26 23.92 -5.73 8.95
C ALA A 26 23.29 -7.11 8.73
N MET A 27 23.89 -7.95 7.88
CA MET A 27 23.41 -9.32 7.63
C MET A 27 23.62 -10.24 8.85
N GLU A 28 24.78 -10.16 9.51
CA GLU A 28 25.05 -10.89 10.75
C GLU A 28 24.06 -10.51 11.86
N ILE A 29 23.73 -9.24 11.95
CA ILE A 29 22.75 -8.72 12.89
C ILE A 29 21.38 -9.35 12.69
N LEU A 30 20.89 -9.36 11.45
CA LEU A 30 19.56 -9.91 11.15
C LEU A 30 19.50 -11.41 11.45
N GLU A 31 20.56 -12.15 11.15
CA GLU A 31 20.64 -13.57 11.51
C GLU A 31 20.65 -13.80 13.03
N LEU A 32 21.41 -12.98 13.78
CA LEU A 32 21.46 -13.09 15.23
C LEU A 32 20.14 -12.69 15.91
N MET A 33 19.44 -11.66 15.41
CA MET A 33 18.11 -11.28 15.90
C MET A 33 17.15 -12.47 15.81
N LYS A 34 17.16 -13.16 14.68
CA LYS A 34 16.34 -14.36 14.45
C LYS A 34 16.77 -15.53 15.33
N ALA A 35 18.06 -15.83 15.42
CA ALA A 35 18.59 -16.97 16.17
C ALA A 35 18.33 -16.86 17.68
N THR A 36 18.37 -15.66 18.22
CA THR A 36 18.24 -15.43 19.66
C THR A 36 16.81 -15.09 20.08
N ASN A 37 15.91 -14.84 19.11
CA ASN A 37 14.58 -14.27 19.33
C ASN A 37 14.64 -13.00 20.21
N MET A 38 15.76 -12.26 20.11
CA MET A 38 16.04 -11.08 20.92
C MET A 38 15.66 -9.84 20.12
N GLY A 39 14.92 -8.95 20.76
CA GLY A 39 14.82 -7.56 20.31
C GLY A 39 16.15 -6.82 20.46
N GLU A 40 16.26 -5.69 19.79
CA GLU A 40 17.44 -4.80 19.76
C GLU A 40 18.17 -4.65 21.12
N ARG A 41 17.43 -4.40 22.21
CA ARG A 41 18.02 -4.08 23.51
C ARG A 41 18.95 -5.18 24.03
N ARG A 42 18.54 -6.45 23.92
CA ARG A 42 19.31 -7.59 24.43
C ARG A 42 20.50 -7.94 23.53
N MET A 43 20.45 -7.58 22.24
CA MET A 43 21.56 -7.78 21.31
C MET A 43 22.78 -6.92 21.67
N VAL A 44 22.54 -5.67 22.09
CA VAL A 44 23.59 -4.70 22.41
C VAL A 44 24.39 -5.10 23.66
N GLU A 45 23.75 -5.78 24.61
CA GLU A 45 24.38 -6.22 25.85
C GLU A 45 25.29 -7.45 25.65
N CYS A 46 25.08 -8.21 24.57
CA CYS A 46 25.82 -9.45 24.29
C CYS A 46 27.02 -9.30 23.35
N GLN A 47 27.29 -8.11 22.78
CA GLN A 47 28.34 -7.94 21.76
C GLN A 47 29.47 -7.00 22.17
N THR A 48 30.64 -7.23 21.57
CA THR A 48 31.84 -6.39 21.64
C THR A 48 31.70 -5.05 20.91
N ARG A 49 30.65 -4.86 20.09
CA ARG A 49 30.43 -3.65 19.29
C ARG A 49 29.31 -2.77 19.86
N SER A 50 29.44 -1.46 19.69
CA SER A 50 28.48 -0.50 20.24
C SER A 50 27.12 -0.53 19.51
N ARG A 51 26.04 -0.24 20.25
CA ARG A 51 24.68 -0.02 19.69
C ARG A 51 24.71 0.92 18.48
N LYS A 52 25.54 1.97 18.53
CA LYS A 52 25.64 2.96 17.44
C LYS A 52 26.14 2.35 16.13
N ALA A 53 27.13 1.46 16.16
CA ALA A 53 27.68 0.83 14.95
C ALA A 53 26.66 -0.13 14.31
N TRP A 54 26.01 -0.94 15.15
CA TRP A 54 24.90 -1.81 14.76
C TRP A 54 23.78 -1.02 14.07
N ARG A 55 23.41 0.08 14.71
CA ARG A 55 22.37 0.99 14.25
C ARG A 55 22.68 1.62 12.89
N ALA A 56 23.92 2.05 12.69
CA ALA A 56 24.39 2.64 11.45
C ALA A 56 24.42 1.62 10.29
N ALA A 57 24.88 0.39 10.55
CA ALA A 57 24.96 -0.65 9.53
C ALA A 57 23.58 -1.05 8.99
N LEU A 58 22.59 -1.26 9.87
CA LEU A 58 21.22 -1.55 9.45
C LEU A 58 20.61 -0.39 8.65
N LEU A 59 20.85 0.85 9.06
CA LEU A 59 20.33 2.03 8.35
C LEU A 59 20.92 2.13 6.94
N ALA A 60 22.25 2.03 6.82
CA ALA A 60 22.94 2.03 5.54
C ALA A 60 22.45 0.86 4.65
N PHE A 61 22.15 -0.28 5.27
CA PHE A 61 21.57 -1.43 4.56
C PHE A 61 20.18 -1.17 3.99
N CYS A 62 19.32 -0.49 4.73
CA CYS A 62 17.98 -0.13 4.28
C CYS A 62 17.97 1.00 3.26
N GLN A 63 18.97 1.89 3.29
CA GLN A 63 19.10 3.04 2.39
C GLN A 63 19.68 2.68 1.01
N ARG A 64 19.99 1.41 0.76
CA ARG A 64 20.49 0.96 -0.56
C ARG A 64 19.46 1.23 -1.65
N SER A 65 19.93 1.78 -2.77
CA SER A 65 19.10 2.14 -3.93
C SER A 65 18.29 0.98 -4.50
N TYR A 66 18.75 -0.27 -4.34
CA TYR A 66 18.02 -1.46 -4.76
C TYR A 66 16.59 -1.50 -4.19
N TRP A 67 16.41 -1.14 -2.92
CA TRP A 67 15.12 -1.15 -2.24
C TRP A 67 14.11 -0.20 -2.85
N HIS A 68 14.58 0.85 -3.53
CA HIS A 68 13.73 1.87 -4.11
C HIS A 68 13.24 1.49 -5.52
N ARG A 69 13.69 0.39 -6.13
CA ARG A 69 13.22 -0.02 -7.46
C ARG A 69 11.75 -0.43 -7.41
N VAL A 70 10.90 0.15 -8.25
CA VAL A 70 9.45 -0.19 -8.25
C VAL A 70 9.18 -1.69 -8.46
N TRP A 71 10.03 -2.37 -9.26
CA TRP A 71 9.93 -3.81 -9.53
C TRP A 71 10.05 -4.71 -8.29
N ILE A 72 10.66 -4.20 -7.22
CA ILE A 72 10.82 -4.96 -5.98
C ILE A 72 9.46 -5.37 -5.38
N MET A 73 8.40 -4.60 -5.66
CA MET A 73 7.06 -4.92 -5.23
C MET A 73 6.58 -6.25 -5.82
N GLN A 74 6.84 -6.51 -7.10
CA GLN A 74 6.51 -7.81 -7.70
C GLN A 74 7.46 -8.91 -7.24
N GLU A 75 8.77 -8.62 -7.18
CA GLU A 75 9.81 -9.58 -6.73
C GLU A 75 9.44 -10.18 -5.37
N ILE A 76 9.09 -9.31 -4.42
CA ILE A 76 8.82 -9.71 -3.04
C ILE A 76 7.37 -10.18 -2.88
N CYS A 77 6.36 -9.51 -3.44
CA CYS A 77 4.97 -9.87 -3.14
C CYS A 77 4.51 -11.15 -3.86
N LEU A 78 5.02 -11.41 -5.07
CA LEU A 78 4.57 -12.51 -5.91
C LEU A 78 5.42 -13.78 -5.77
N GLY A 79 6.69 -13.63 -5.37
CA GLY A 79 7.57 -14.77 -5.15
C GLY A 79 7.07 -15.68 -4.03
N GLN A 80 7.23 -16.99 -4.20
CA GLN A 80 6.93 -17.95 -3.13
C GLN A 80 7.91 -17.76 -1.97
N GLU A 81 9.20 -17.84 -2.30
CA GLU A 81 10.33 -17.55 -1.41
C GLU A 81 11.22 -16.47 -2.04
N TYR A 82 11.90 -15.69 -1.20
CA TYR A 82 12.95 -14.79 -1.67
C TYR A 82 14.17 -14.84 -0.73
N PHE A 83 15.34 -14.46 -1.26
CA PHE A 83 16.58 -14.33 -0.52
C PHE A 83 17.18 -12.96 -0.77
N VAL A 84 17.60 -12.29 0.30
CA VAL A 84 18.35 -11.03 0.21
C VAL A 84 19.82 -11.37 0.16
N HIS A 85 20.51 -10.96 -0.89
CA HIS A 85 21.95 -11.13 -1.07
C HIS A 85 22.65 -9.78 -1.07
N CYS A 86 23.80 -9.69 -0.40
CA CYS A 86 24.69 -8.55 -0.45
C CYS A 86 26.14 -9.04 -0.29
N GLY A 87 26.98 -8.77 -1.28
CA GLY A 87 28.32 -9.37 -1.35
C GLY A 87 28.25 -10.90 -1.35
N SER A 88 29.07 -11.55 -0.53
CA SER A 88 29.06 -13.02 -0.41
C SER A 88 28.02 -13.56 0.59
N LYS A 89 27.25 -12.69 1.25
CA LYS A 89 26.30 -13.07 2.30
C LYS A 89 24.86 -13.07 1.77
N SER A 90 24.04 -13.92 2.38
CA SER A 90 22.61 -14.03 2.07
C SER A 90 21.81 -14.31 3.33
N ILE A 91 20.59 -13.77 3.38
CA ILE A 91 19.61 -14.08 4.42
C ILE A 91 18.27 -14.46 3.78
N SER A 92 17.52 -15.34 4.44
CA SER A 92 16.20 -15.74 3.95
C SER A 92 15.20 -14.59 4.06
N GLY A 93 14.24 -14.52 3.13
CA GLY A 93 13.17 -13.53 3.17
C GLY A 93 12.31 -13.61 4.44
N ASN A 94 12.10 -14.82 4.97
CA ASN A 94 11.40 -15.02 6.24
C ASN A 94 12.18 -14.40 7.42
N THR A 95 13.50 -14.62 7.47
CA THR A 95 14.39 -13.99 8.47
C THR A 95 14.30 -12.46 8.35
N PHE A 96 14.39 -11.93 7.13
CA PHE A 96 14.30 -10.50 6.86
C PHE A 96 12.94 -9.92 7.32
N ASP A 97 11.83 -10.48 6.83
CA ASP A 97 10.48 -10.02 7.15
C ASP A 97 10.22 -10.01 8.67
N GLU A 98 10.63 -11.08 9.38
CA GLU A 98 10.47 -11.17 10.82
C GLU A 98 11.32 -10.16 11.58
N CYS A 99 12.59 -9.99 11.22
CA CYS A 99 13.47 -9.03 11.92
C CYS A 99 12.94 -7.61 11.79
N PHE A 100 12.54 -7.18 10.59
CA PHE A 100 11.98 -5.84 10.39
C PHE A 100 10.62 -5.65 11.05
N LYS A 101 9.82 -6.72 11.16
CA LYS A 101 8.58 -6.71 11.95
C LYS A 101 8.82 -6.55 13.44
N GLU A 102 9.86 -7.18 13.99
CA GLU A 102 10.24 -7.01 15.40
C GLU A 102 10.84 -5.62 15.65
N LEU A 103 11.67 -5.09 14.75
CA LEU A 103 12.15 -3.70 14.82
C LEU A 103 10.99 -2.70 14.84
N ALA A 104 9.99 -2.91 13.98
CA ALA A 104 8.81 -2.05 13.93
C ALA A 104 7.91 -2.13 15.19
N ARG A 105 8.00 -3.22 15.95
CA ARG A 105 7.27 -3.41 17.23
C ARG A 105 8.05 -2.93 18.44
N ALA A 106 9.37 -3.03 18.38
CA ALA A 106 10.29 -2.54 19.40
C ALA A 106 10.34 -1.01 19.46
N ARG A 107 9.31 -0.31 18.97
CA ARG A 107 9.00 1.09 19.25
C ARG A 107 8.93 1.30 20.76
N ASP A 108 10.10 1.48 21.36
CA ASP A 108 10.20 2.24 22.58
C ASP A 108 9.56 3.58 22.27
N HIS A 109 8.53 3.94 23.03
CA HIS A 109 7.92 5.25 22.98
C HIS A 109 9.02 6.29 23.30
N GLY A 110 9.71 6.79 22.26
CA GLY A 110 10.80 7.78 22.36
C GLY A 110 12.14 7.43 21.70
N ASP A 111 12.36 6.26 21.09
CA ASP A 111 13.65 5.98 20.40
C ASP A 111 13.60 6.31 18.90
N ALA A 112 14.04 7.53 18.57
CA ALA A 112 14.07 8.09 17.21
C ALA A 112 14.81 7.23 16.19
N TRP A 113 15.65 6.28 16.61
CA TRP A 113 16.35 5.40 15.68
C TRP A 113 15.48 4.25 15.15
N ASN A 114 14.67 3.63 16.02
CA ASN A 114 13.73 2.59 15.58
C ASN A 114 12.71 3.16 14.59
N ASP A 115 12.30 4.41 14.86
CA ASP A 115 11.53 5.20 13.91
C ASP A 115 12.31 5.39 12.62
N MET A 116 13.55 5.91 12.64
CA MET A 116 14.34 6.16 11.42
C MET A 116 14.58 4.93 10.51
N ILE A 117 14.89 3.76 11.08
CA ILE A 117 15.09 2.54 10.28
C ILE A 117 13.77 2.04 9.72
N THR A 118 12.75 1.95 10.58
CA THR A 118 11.41 1.54 10.16
C THR A 118 10.79 2.56 9.22
N GLU A 119 11.22 3.82 9.26
CA GLU A 119 10.82 4.90 8.37
C GLU A 119 11.65 4.97 7.09
N THR A 120 12.61 4.06 6.88
CA THR A 120 13.15 3.88 5.53
C THR A 120 12.00 3.41 4.64
N LEU A 121 11.39 4.38 3.94
CA LEU A 121 10.06 4.27 3.36
C LEU A 121 9.94 3.03 2.47
N ALA A 122 10.98 2.77 1.68
CA ALA A 122 11.06 1.59 0.81
C ALA A 122 10.98 0.27 1.58
N VAL A 123 11.87 0.03 2.56
CA VAL A 123 11.88 -1.23 3.34
C VAL A 123 10.58 -1.42 4.12
N ARG A 124 10.01 -0.33 4.67
CA ARG A 124 8.70 -0.36 5.33
C ARG A 124 7.59 -0.78 4.38
N HIS A 125 7.54 -0.17 3.20
CA HIS A 125 6.50 -0.44 2.22
C HIS A 125 6.63 -1.87 1.71
N ILE A 126 7.81 -2.33 1.29
CA ILE A 126 7.97 -3.69 0.75
C ILE A 126 7.61 -4.78 1.78
N THR A 127 8.02 -4.63 3.04
CA THR A 127 7.70 -5.60 4.11
C THR A 127 6.22 -5.58 4.46
N MET A 128 5.59 -4.40 4.48
CA MET A 128 4.14 -4.26 4.67
C MET A 128 3.36 -4.93 3.52
N PHE A 129 3.73 -4.63 2.27
CA PHE A 129 3.11 -5.21 1.09
C PHE A 129 3.27 -6.73 1.07
N ARG A 130 4.48 -7.24 1.36
CA ARG A 130 4.75 -8.68 1.50
C ARG A 130 3.83 -9.32 2.53
N TYR A 131 3.78 -8.74 3.73
CA TYR A 131 2.97 -9.26 4.84
C TYR A 131 1.49 -9.42 4.45
N TRP A 132 0.92 -8.40 3.81
CA TRP A 132 -0.46 -8.43 3.37
C TRP A 132 -0.69 -9.36 2.17
N ALA A 133 0.23 -9.37 1.19
CA ALA A 133 0.16 -10.25 0.03
C ALA A 133 0.13 -11.73 0.44
N GLN A 134 0.99 -12.13 1.41
CA GLN A 134 1.04 -13.49 1.94
C GLN A 134 -0.23 -13.91 2.69
N ARG A 135 -1.07 -12.96 3.08
CA ARG A 135 -2.38 -13.20 3.70
C ARG A 135 -3.55 -13.13 2.73
N GLY A 136 -3.27 -13.09 1.43
CA GLY A 136 -4.30 -13.00 0.38
C GLY A 136 -4.97 -11.63 0.29
N GLN A 137 -4.35 -10.58 0.83
CA GLN A 137 -4.88 -9.22 0.66
C GLN A 137 -4.89 -8.86 -0.82
N LEU A 138 -6.05 -8.42 -1.29
CA LEU A 138 -6.21 -7.84 -2.61
C LEU A 138 -5.79 -6.38 -2.59
N PHE A 139 -4.95 -5.98 -3.55
CA PHE A 139 -4.47 -4.61 -3.68
C PHE A 139 -5.13 -3.92 -4.86
N ARG A 140 -5.51 -2.65 -4.68
CA ARG A 140 -6.02 -1.82 -5.78
C ARG A 140 -4.90 -0.97 -6.34
N LEU A 141 -4.84 -0.85 -7.67
CA LEU A 141 -3.79 -0.11 -8.38
C LEU A 141 -3.59 1.30 -7.81
N GLY A 142 -4.68 2.04 -7.60
CA GLY A 142 -4.62 3.41 -7.08
C GLY A 142 -4.02 3.51 -5.68
N LYS A 143 -4.34 2.57 -4.78
CA LYS A 143 -3.74 2.53 -3.42
C LYS A 143 -2.25 2.20 -3.48
N CYS A 144 -1.86 1.30 -4.38
CA CYS A 144 -0.46 0.95 -4.57
C CYS A 144 0.34 2.12 -5.11
N LEU A 145 -0.18 2.80 -6.14
CA LEU A 145 0.45 3.98 -6.73
C LEU A 145 0.58 5.11 -5.72
N ASP A 146 -0.44 5.39 -4.91
CA ASP A 146 -0.36 6.44 -3.89
C ASP A 146 0.82 6.22 -2.91
N ILE A 147 1.09 4.96 -2.56
CA ILE A 147 2.20 4.59 -1.70
C ILE A 147 3.55 4.63 -2.46
N CYS A 148 3.57 4.11 -3.69
CA CYS A 148 4.83 3.86 -4.40
C CYS A 148 5.39 5.10 -5.12
N LEU A 149 4.53 6.01 -5.60
CA LEU A 149 4.96 7.14 -6.44
C LEU A 149 5.91 8.10 -5.71
N ASP A 150 5.84 8.20 -4.38
CA ASP A 150 6.69 9.11 -3.60
C ASP A 150 8.04 8.47 -3.20
N GLY A 151 8.07 7.16 -2.93
CA GLY A 151 9.22 6.49 -2.32
C GLY A 151 10.07 5.63 -3.25
N PHE A 152 9.56 5.32 -4.45
CA PHE A 152 10.20 4.41 -5.41
C PHE A 152 10.69 5.15 -6.65
N ILE A 153 11.64 4.50 -7.31
CA ILE A 153 12.31 4.91 -8.54
C ILE A 153 12.07 3.88 -9.65
N ALA A 154 12.03 4.38 -10.86
CA ALA A 154 12.01 3.61 -12.08
C ALA A 154 12.88 4.33 -13.10
N THR A 155 13.78 3.61 -13.77
CA THR A 155 14.58 4.16 -14.87
C THR A 155 13.71 4.40 -16.09
N GLU A 156 12.81 3.46 -16.37
CA GLU A 156 11.79 3.56 -17.40
C GLU A 156 10.47 4.03 -16.74
N PRO A 157 9.95 5.24 -17.05
CA PRO A 157 8.78 5.79 -16.37
C PRO A 157 7.53 4.90 -16.41
N ARG A 158 7.36 4.10 -17.48
CA ARG A 158 6.22 3.16 -17.61
C ARG A 158 6.21 2.08 -16.51
N ASP A 159 7.38 1.77 -15.95
CA ASP A 159 7.51 0.78 -14.88
C ASP A 159 6.83 1.23 -13.58
N PHE A 160 6.54 2.52 -13.37
CA PHE A 160 5.72 2.93 -12.22
C PHE A 160 4.32 2.28 -12.25
N ILE A 161 3.78 2.07 -13.45
CA ILE A 161 2.50 1.40 -13.65
C ILE A 161 2.74 -0.11 -13.80
N TYR A 162 3.61 -0.54 -14.71
CA TYR A 162 3.81 -1.97 -14.98
C TYR A 162 4.42 -2.75 -13.83
N GLY A 163 5.29 -2.11 -13.04
CA GLY A 163 5.88 -2.65 -11.82
C GLY A 163 4.86 -2.89 -10.72
N ILE A 164 3.75 -2.15 -10.70
CA ILE A 164 2.67 -2.31 -9.70
C ILE A 164 1.52 -3.15 -10.24
N ARG A 165 1.24 -3.10 -11.55
CA ARG A 165 0.17 -3.84 -12.20
C ARG A 165 0.17 -5.32 -11.86
N GLY A 166 1.34 -5.95 -11.72
CA GLY A 166 1.44 -7.38 -11.36
C GLY A 166 0.92 -7.73 -9.96
N ILE A 167 0.82 -6.78 -9.03
CA ILE A 167 0.28 -6.99 -7.68
C ILE A 167 -1.16 -6.50 -7.52
N ALA A 168 -1.65 -5.65 -8.43
CA ALA A 168 -3.00 -5.10 -8.40
C ALA A 168 -4.04 -6.15 -8.84
N SER A 169 -5.15 -6.24 -8.11
CA SER A 169 -6.24 -7.18 -8.35
C SER A 169 -7.39 -6.61 -9.18
N ASP A 170 -7.44 -5.28 -9.33
CA ASP A 170 -8.47 -4.54 -10.06
C ASP A 170 -8.08 -4.24 -11.53
N CYS A 171 -6.94 -4.79 -11.98
CA CYS A 171 -6.53 -4.81 -13.38
C CYS A 171 -6.94 -6.15 -14.01
N GLY A 172 -7.66 -6.10 -15.13
CA GLY A 172 -7.96 -7.25 -15.98
C GLY A 172 -6.72 -7.81 -16.67
N ASN A 173 -6.83 -9.02 -17.22
CA ASN A 173 -5.72 -9.68 -17.91
C ASN A 173 -5.22 -8.89 -19.13
N ASP A 174 -6.13 -8.25 -19.86
CA ASP A 174 -5.85 -7.48 -21.07
C ASP A 174 -5.66 -5.97 -20.80
N GLU A 175 -5.69 -5.58 -19.53
CA GLU A 175 -5.55 -4.18 -19.13
C GLU A 175 -4.12 -3.87 -18.68
N LEU A 176 -3.61 -2.71 -19.08
CA LEU A 176 -2.25 -2.25 -18.78
C LEU A 176 -1.19 -3.33 -19.05
N VAL A 177 -1.36 -4.09 -20.13
CA VAL A 177 -0.34 -5.02 -20.59
C VAL A 177 0.90 -4.19 -20.95
N PRO A 178 2.11 -4.61 -20.52
CA PRO A 178 3.31 -3.85 -20.74
C PRO A 178 3.61 -3.77 -22.23
N ASP A 179 3.58 -2.54 -22.69
CA ASP A 179 3.97 -2.13 -24.01
C ASP A 179 4.87 -0.91 -23.82
N TYR A 180 6.13 -1.04 -24.22
CA TYR A 180 7.11 0.02 -24.05
C TYR A 180 7.14 0.99 -25.23
N GLU A 181 6.38 0.70 -26.29
CA GLU A 181 6.27 1.54 -27.49
C GLU A 181 5.16 2.59 -27.35
N ILE A 182 4.17 2.38 -26.47
CA ILE A 182 3.13 3.40 -26.23
C ILE A 182 3.71 4.65 -25.59
N SER A 183 3.11 5.81 -25.87
CA SER A 183 3.50 7.06 -25.20
C SER A 183 3.12 7.07 -23.71
N LEU A 184 3.84 7.85 -22.90
CA LEU A 184 3.50 8.04 -21.49
C LEU A 184 2.10 8.62 -21.30
N LYS A 185 1.69 9.51 -22.22
CA LYS A 185 0.34 10.08 -22.26
C LYS A 185 -0.73 9.01 -22.49
N ALA A 186 -0.54 8.14 -23.48
CA ALA A 186 -1.47 7.04 -23.73
C ALA A 186 -1.57 6.13 -22.50
N LEU A 187 -0.44 5.72 -21.94
CA LEU A 187 -0.41 4.88 -20.73
C LEU A 187 -1.09 5.56 -19.52
N PHE A 188 -0.90 6.87 -19.36
CA PHE A 188 -1.58 7.66 -18.34
C PHE A 188 -3.10 7.57 -18.49
N PHE A 189 -3.64 7.82 -19.69
CA PHE A 189 -5.07 7.72 -19.96
C PHE A 189 -5.61 6.29 -19.84
N ASP A 190 -4.86 5.28 -20.26
CA ASP A 190 -5.23 3.86 -20.08
C ASP A 190 -5.33 3.47 -18.60
N SER A 191 -4.56 4.11 -17.72
CA SER A 191 -4.62 3.86 -16.29
C SER A 191 -5.86 4.47 -15.62
N ILE A 192 -6.40 5.56 -16.16
CA ILE A 192 -7.50 6.32 -15.53
C ILE A 192 -8.74 5.47 -15.25
N PRO A 193 -9.31 4.72 -16.21
CA PRO A 193 -10.49 3.91 -15.97
C PRO A 193 -10.34 2.99 -14.77
N ILE A 194 -9.14 2.42 -14.57
CA ILE A 194 -8.83 1.51 -13.47
C ILE A 194 -8.75 2.29 -12.16
N LEU A 195 -8.06 3.44 -12.16
CA LEU A 195 -7.94 4.31 -10.97
C LEU A 195 -9.29 4.85 -10.50
N THR A 196 -10.24 5.06 -11.42
CA THR A 196 -11.59 5.55 -11.11
C THR A 196 -12.57 4.46 -10.68
N ARG A 197 -12.23 3.17 -10.79
CA ARG A 197 -13.10 2.07 -10.31
C ARG A 197 -13.33 2.09 -8.81
N ALA A 198 -12.43 2.72 -8.06
CA ALA A 198 -12.52 2.81 -6.61
C ALA A 198 -13.16 4.14 -6.21
N ASN A 199 -14.17 4.11 -5.33
CA ASN A 199 -14.77 5.28 -4.65
C ASN A 199 -13.79 6.07 -3.74
N SER A 200 -12.47 5.88 -3.88
CA SER A 200 -11.45 6.59 -3.14
C SER A 200 -10.88 7.70 -4.01
N SER A 201 -10.89 8.96 -3.51
CA SER A 201 -10.43 10.19 -4.16
C SER A 201 -9.35 9.99 -5.25
N PRO A 202 -9.74 9.71 -6.51
CA PRO A 202 -8.82 9.28 -7.56
C PRO A 202 -7.92 10.41 -8.04
N VAL A 203 -8.39 11.66 -7.89
CA VAL A 203 -7.72 12.88 -8.34
C VAL A 203 -6.31 13.02 -7.78
N HIS A 204 -6.10 12.72 -6.50
CA HIS A 204 -4.79 12.87 -5.85
C HIS A 204 -3.76 11.92 -6.46
N VAL A 205 -4.13 10.65 -6.65
CA VAL A 205 -3.24 9.63 -7.23
C VAL A 205 -2.97 9.92 -8.70
N ILE A 206 -4.00 10.32 -9.46
CA ILE A 206 -3.87 10.69 -10.87
C ILE A 206 -2.98 11.93 -11.02
N SER A 207 -3.11 12.94 -10.15
CA SER A 207 -2.23 14.11 -10.14
C SER A 207 -0.78 13.75 -9.80
N LYS A 208 -0.55 12.88 -8.81
CA LYS A 208 0.78 12.34 -8.52
C LYS A 208 1.38 11.59 -9.72
N LEU A 209 0.57 10.79 -10.39
CA LEU A 209 0.99 10.03 -11.57
C LEU A 209 1.38 10.97 -12.73
N ALA A 210 0.57 11.99 -13.00
CA ALA A 210 0.87 13.00 -14.03
C ALA A 210 2.22 13.70 -13.75
N LYS A 211 2.48 14.07 -12.49
CA LYS A 211 3.78 14.63 -12.06
C LYS A 211 4.92 13.65 -12.27
N LYS A 212 4.73 12.37 -11.92
CA LYS A 212 5.78 11.36 -12.02
C LYS A 212 6.14 11.01 -13.47
N LEU A 213 5.17 11.10 -14.38
CA LEU A 213 5.34 10.86 -15.81
C LEU A 213 5.73 12.11 -16.60
N ASP A 214 5.94 13.25 -15.93
CA ASP A 214 6.27 14.54 -16.54
C ASP A 214 5.23 15.03 -17.57
N LEU A 215 3.95 14.87 -17.22
CA LEU A 215 2.80 15.21 -18.09
C LEU A 215 2.00 16.41 -17.58
N THR A 216 2.51 17.17 -16.60
CA THR A 216 1.75 18.26 -15.97
C THR A 216 1.51 19.46 -16.87
N GLU A 217 2.31 19.63 -17.92
CA GLU A 217 2.18 20.71 -18.91
C GLU A 217 1.33 20.31 -20.12
N ASP A 218 0.92 19.04 -20.24
CA ASP A 218 0.08 18.59 -21.35
C ASP A 218 -1.37 19.06 -21.20
N ASP A 219 -1.88 19.74 -22.23
CA ASP A 219 -3.22 20.35 -22.23
C ASP A 219 -4.34 19.34 -21.95
N ASP A 220 -4.26 18.13 -22.51
CA ASP A 220 -5.28 17.10 -22.32
C ASP A 220 -5.25 16.56 -20.88
N VAL A 221 -4.06 16.44 -20.31
CA VAL A 221 -3.88 16.01 -18.91
C VAL A 221 -4.40 17.08 -17.95
N GLN A 222 -4.11 18.37 -18.18
CA GLN A 222 -4.65 19.47 -17.37
C GLN A 222 -6.18 19.55 -17.48
N LEU A 223 -6.73 19.40 -18.68
CA LEU A 223 -8.17 19.36 -18.90
C LEU A 223 -8.81 18.16 -18.18
N CYS A 224 -8.17 17.00 -18.21
CA CYS A 224 -8.62 15.81 -17.50
C CYS A 224 -8.66 16.03 -15.98
N LEU A 225 -7.56 16.52 -15.39
CA LEU A 225 -7.45 16.79 -13.95
C LEU A 225 -8.50 17.81 -13.48
N SER A 226 -8.65 18.92 -14.20
CA SER A 226 -9.63 19.96 -13.85
C SER A 226 -11.08 19.47 -13.92
N ARG A 227 -11.42 18.62 -14.91
CA ARG A 227 -12.74 17.98 -14.99
C ARG A 227 -13.00 17.07 -13.78
N MET A 228 -12.02 16.27 -13.40
CA MET A 228 -12.15 15.38 -12.24
C MET A 228 -12.26 16.16 -10.92
N GLU A 229 -11.52 17.26 -10.76
CA GLU A 229 -11.61 18.13 -9.58
C GLU A 229 -13.00 18.75 -9.43
N ARG A 230 -13.59 19.24 -10.54
CA ARG A 230 -14.95 19.80 -10.54
C ARG A 230 -15.98 18.76 -10.11
N LEU A 231 -15.97 17.57 -10.71
CA LEU A 231 -16.87 16.47 -10.35
C LEU A 231 -16.74 16.08 -8.87
N ASN A 232 -15.51 16.00 -8.35
CA ASN A 232 -15.26 15.68 -6.95
C ASN A 232 -15.77 16.80 -6.01
N SER A 233 -15.69 18.06 -6.44
CA SER A 233 -16.24 19.19 -5.69
C SER A 233 -17.77 19.19 -5.66
N GLU A 234 -18.43 18.80 -6.76
CA GLU A 234 -19.89 18.70 -6.87
C GLU A 234 -20.44 17.56 -6.01
N VAL A 235 -19.80 16.38 -6.05
CA VAL A 235 -20.15 15.24 -5.19
C VAL A 235 -19.99 15.61 -3.71
N ARG A 236 -18.88 16.26 -3.33
CA ARG A 236 -18.70 16.72 -1.95
C ARG A 236 -19.69 17.79 -1.51
N LYS A 237 -20.20 18.61 -2.44
CA LYS A 237 -21.26 19.59 -2.16
C LYS A 237 -22.59 18.88 -1.98
N SER A 238 -22.96 17.95 -2.87
CA SER A 238 -24.20 17.20 -2.73
C SER A 238 -24.23 16.36 -1.46
N GLU A 239 -23.14 15.67 -1.10
CA GLU A 239 -23.04 14.92 0.17
C GLU A 239 -23.22 15.80 1.40
N ARG A 240 -22.73 17.05 1.37
CA ARG A 240 -22.97 18.03 2.44
C ARG A 240 -24.41 18.52 2.47
N THR A 241 -24.99 18.84 1.31
CA THR A 241 -26.39 19.24 1.20
C THR A 241 -27.32 18.13 1.69
N TYR A 242 -27.07 16.86 1.31
CA TYR A 242 -27.80 15.70 1.85
C TYR A 242 -27.62 15.51 3.37
N GLN A 243 -26.46 15.87 3.94
CA GLN A 243 -26.25 15.84 5.39
C GLN A 243 -26.91 17.01 6.13
N GLU A 244 -27.02 18.18 5.50
CA GLU A 244 -27.65 19.38 6.04
C GLU A 244 -29.19 19.33 5.94
N ASP A 245 -29.73 18.78 4.83
CA ASP A 245 -31.17 18.63 4.59
C ASP A 245 -31.84 17.48 5.37
N TYR A 246 -31.05 16.64 6.06
CA TYR A 246 -31.55 15.65 7.02
C TYR A 246 -31.32 16.16 8.45
N PRO A 247 -32.36 16.66 9.16
CA PRO A 247 -32.21 17.15 10.52
C PRO A 247 -31.68 16.05 11.44
N ALA A 248 -30.63 16.36 12.20
CA ALA A 248 -29.96 15.50 13.18
C ALA A 248 -30.89 14.83 14.23
N GLY A 249 -32.16 15.21 14.28
CA GLY A 249 -33.20 14.62 15.13
C GLY A 249 -33.73 13.25 14.68
N MET A 250 -33.62 12.87 13.41
CA MET A 250 -34.20 11.59 12.93
C MET A 250 -33.32 10.35 13.19
N ARG A 251 -31.99 10.52 13.35
CA ARG A 251 -31.09 9.42 13.76
C ARG A 251 -31.43 8.85 15.15
N LYS A 252 -31.99 9.66 16.05
CA LYS A 252 -32.35 9.22 17.42
C LYS A 252 -33.68 8.46 17.52
N ARG A 253 -34.58 8.56 16.53
CA ARG A 253 -35.86 7.81 16.55
C ARG A 253 -35.73 6.39 16.00
N LEU A 254 -34.78 6.13 15.10
CA LEU A 254 -34.50 4.78 14.59
C LEU A 254 -33.69 3.90 15.57
N GLN A 255 -32.82 4.48 16.40
CA GLN A 255 -32.11 3.72 17.44
C GLN A 255 -32.93 3.47 18.71
N ARG A 256 -33.97 4.28 19.01
CA ARG A 256 -34.83 4.05 20.19
C ARG A 256 -35.96 3.04 19.97
N ARG A 257 -36.41 2.80 18.73
CA ARG A 257 -37.43 1.78 18.45
C ARG A 257 -36.88 0.35 18.51
N ASN A 258 -35.62 0.15 18.11
CA ASN A 258 -34.94 -1.16 18.17
C ASN A 258 -34.39 -1.54 19.56
N MET A 259 -34.47 -0.66 20.56
CA MET A 259 -34.05 -0.95 21.94
C MET A 259 -35.21 -1.27 22.90
N MET A 260 -36.48 -1.23 22.45
CA MET A 260 -37.65 -1.56 23.29
C MET A 260 -38.43 -2.81 22.85
N THR A 261 -38.01 -3.51 21.79
CA THR A 261 -38.57 -4.82 21.40
C THR A 261 -37.43 -5.75 21.04
N GLY A 262 -36.88 -6.44 22.04
CA GLY A 262 -35.73 -7.32 21.82
C GLY A 262 -35.27 -8.09 23.07
N SER A 263 -36.19 -8.40 23.99
CA SER A 263 -36.02 -9.51 24.91
C SER A 263 -37.18 -10.45 24.64
N GLU A 264 -37.00 -11.41 23.73
CA GLU A 264 -37.41 -12.80 23.92
C GLU A 264 -37.13 -13.67 22.68
N LYS A 265 -36.37 -14.73 22.94
CA LYS A 265 -36.27 -16.05 22.30
C LYS A 265 -36.96 -16.26 20.93
N GLY A 266 -36.14 -16.68 19.97
CA GLY A 266 -36.41 -17.84 19.11
C GLY A 266 -37.29 -17.62 17.88
N GLY A 267 -36.74 -17.92 16.70
CA GLY A 267 -37.53 -18.23 15.51
C GLY A 267 -37.00 -17.60 14.22
N LYS A 268 -36.68 -18.44 13.24
CA LYS A 268 -36.53 -18.05 11.82
C LYS A 268 -37.78 -17.31 11.34
N LYS A 269 -37.64 -16.25 10.54
CA LYS A 269 -38.49 -16.00 9.35
C LYS A 269 -37.96 -14.89 8.44
N ASN A 270 -38.39 -15.02 7.18
CA ASN A 270 -37.95 -14.36 5.95
C ASN A 270 -38.25 -12.85 5.85
N LEU A 271 -37.54 -12.20 4.92
CA LEU A 271 -37.78 -10.86 4.38
C LEU A 271 -39.23 -10.62 3.95
N GLU A 272 -39.70 -9.40 4.14
CA GLU A 272 -40.53 -8.66 3.17
C GLU A 272 -40.26 -7.15 3.34
N TRP A 273 -39.81 -6.50 2.28
CA TRP A 273 -39.70 -5.03 2.22
C TRP A 273 -40.95 -4.51 1.51
N GLN A 274 -41.90 -3.96 2.25
CA GLN A 274 -42.96 -3.12 1.67
C GLN A 274 -42.56 -1.64 1.82
N LEU A 275 -42.50 -0.96 0.67
CA LEU A 275 -42.39 0.49 0.56
C LEU A 275 -43.82 1.03 0.57
N ASP A 276 -44.25 1.61 1.69
CA ASP A 276 -45.49 2.39 1.74
C ASP A 276 -45.18 3.82 1.28
N LEU A 277 -45.79 4.21 0.17
CA LEU A 277 -45.88 5.58 -0.30
C LEU A 277 -47.16 6.18 0.29
N ASP A 278 -47.03 7.01 1.32
CA ASP A 278 -48.17 7.79 1.82
C ASP A 278 -48.37 9.05 0.98
N GLU A 279 -49.53 9.16 0.34
CA GLU A 279 -50.07 10.36 -0.28
C GLU A 279 -50.39 11.45 0.78
N PRO A 280 -50.38 12.75 0.42
CA PRO A 280 -50.70 13.82 1.35
C PRO A 280 -52.22 14.01 1.50
N ASP A 281 -52.73 13.83 2.72
CA ASP A 281 -54.11 14.20 3.07
C ASP A 281 -54.26 15.73 3.18
N GLU A 282 -55.01 16.28 2.24
CA GLU A 282 -55.82 17.49 2.44
C GLU A 282 -56.83 17.23 3.57
N GLN A 283 -56.93 18.12 4.55
CA GLN A 283 -58.18 18.26 5.28
C GLN A 283 -58.51 19.72 5.61
N ILE A 284 -59.62 20.12 5.01
CA ILE A 284 -60.46 21.28 5.25
C ILE A 284 -61.22 21.07 6.56
N SER A 285 -61.13 22.01 7.49
CA SER A 285 -62.26 22.75 8.10
C SER A 285 -61.76 23.78 9.10
#